data_AF-A0A023BVK8-F1
#
_entry.id   AF-A0A023BVK8-F1
#
_cell.length_a   1.000
_cell.length_b   1.000
_cell.length_c   1.000
_cell.angle_alpha   90.00
_cell.angle_beta   90.00
_cell.angle_gamma   90.00
#
_symmetry.space_group_name_H-M   'P 1'
#
loop_
_entity.id
_entity.type
_entity.pdbx_description
1 polymer ?
#
loop_
_entity_poly.entity_id
_entity_poly.type
_entity_poly.pdbx_seq_one_letter_code
_entity_poly.pdbx_strand_id
1 'polypeptide(L)'
;MKTIICTLSLVFALSLSNAQTTSTSNSKVSISYSSDEPGKGNYRVNISISNTEDMYTLKASFPSSKTGKLKQFLKDHLTPEMTKNGTTSTWKYNTKGETGYVVKLKRGKLNVFMDKEFVSADLVEDLIDMFSDIKEIIKQ
;
A
#
# COMPACT_ATOMS: atom_id res chain seq x y z
N MET A 1 73.79 15.31 19.95
CA MET A 1 72.70 15.23 18.95
C MET A 1 72.10 13.84 18.98
N LYS A 2 70.92 13.68 19.58
CA LYS A 2 70.06 12.48 19.51
C LYS A 2 68.60 12.95 19.66
N THR A 3 67.80 12.67 18.64
CA THR A 3 66.38 12.98 18.47
C THR A 3 65.52 12.08 19.36
N ILE A 4 64.50 12.62 20.04
CA ILE A 4 63.30 11.86 20.44
C ILE A 4 62.07 12.75 20.29
N ILE A 5 61.20 12.34 19.38
CA ILE A 5 59.88 12.88 19.06
C ILE A 5 58.88 12.18 19.99
N CYS A 6 58.09 12.94 20.77
CA CYS A 6 56.95 12.42 21.52
C CYS A 6 55.65 12.90 20.87
N THR A 7 55.10 12.07 19.99
CA THR A 7 53.74 12.21 19.45
C THR A 7 52.72 11.93 20.55
N LEU A 8 51.97 12.96 20.96
CA LEU A 8 50.83 12.84 21.87
C LEU A 8 49.56 12.65 21.02
N SER A 9 49.20 11.39 20.80
CA SER A 9 48.02 11.01 20.00
C SER A 9 46.74 11.21 20.82
N LEU A 10 45.93 12.17 20.41
CA LEU A 10 44.59 12.43 20.92
C LEU A 10 43.64 11.31 20.44
N VAL A 11 43.18 10.44 21.34
CA VAL A 11 42.20 9.39 21.01
C VAL A 11 40.80 10.00 21.07
N PHE A 12 40.21 10.25 19.90
CA PHE A 12 38.82 10.65 19.75
C PHE A 12 37.93 9.41 19.83
N ALA A 13 37.29 9.19 20.98
CA ALA A 13 36.32 8.13 21.16
C ALA A 13 34.99 8.53 20.50
N LEU A 14 34.73 8.01 19.31
CA LEU A 14 33.42 8.08 18.67
C LEU A 14 32.50 7.02 19.29
N SER A 15 31.54 7.48 20.09
CA SER A 15 30.37 6.70 20.49
C SER A 15 29.48 6.47 19.27
N LEU A 16 29.63 5.29 18.65
CA LEU A 16 28.67 4.80 17.67
C LEU A 16 27.35 4.50 18.41
N SER A 17 26.36 5.36 18.17
CA SER A 17 24.97 5.15 18.60
C SER A 17 24.43 3.90 17.92
N ASN A 18 23.95 2.94 18.72
CA ASN A 18 23.11 1.85 18.22
C ASN A 18 21.79 2.46 17.74
N ALA A 19 21.65 2.63 16.41
CA ALA A 19 20.34 2.81 15.80
C ALA A 19 19.54 1.54 16.07
N GLN A 20 18.54 1.62 16.96
CA GLN A 20 17.56 0.55 17.13
C GLN A 20 16.91 0.30 15.77
N THR A 21 17.14 -0.88 15.21
CA THR A 21 16.31 -1.40 14.12
C THR A 21 14.91 -1.59 14.66
N THR A 22 14.02 -0.62 14.39
CA THR A 22 12.58 -0.86 14.44
C THR A 22 12.33 -2.07 13.54
N SER A 23 11.73 -3.10 14.12
CA SER A 23 11.42 -4.31 13.39
C SER A 23 10.28 -3.98 12.42
N THR A 24 10.62 -3.53 11.21
CA THR A 24 9.66 -3.23 10.16
C THR A 24 8.87 -4.49 9.84
N SER A 25 7.61 -4.52 10.26
CA SER A 25 6.68 -5.61 9.96
C SER A 25 6.20 -5.49 8.51
N ASN A 26 7.09 -5.80 7.56
CA ASN A 26 6.75 -5.87 6.13
C ASN A 26 5.89 -7.11 5.87
N SER A 27 4.56 -6.94 5.87
CA SER A 27 3.65 -8.00 5.42
C SER A 27 3.40 -7.87 3.93
N LYS A 28 3.93 -8.84 3.15
CA LYS A 28 3.60 -8.99 1.72
C LYS A 28 2.76 -10.24 1.52
N VAL A 29 1.50 -10.06 1.19
CA VAL A 29 0.56 -11.17 0.96
C VAL A 29 0.19 -11.19 -0.52
N SER A 30 0.55 -12.29 -1.19
CA SER A 30 0.17 -12.56 -2.58
C SER A 30 -0.76 -13.75 -2.64
N ILE A 31 -1.96 -13.58 -3.20
CA ILE A 31 -2.94 -14.66 -3.29
C ILE A 31 -3.37 -14.84 -4.74
N SER A 32 -3.32 -16.07 -5.22
CA SER A 32 -3.75 -16.47 -6.56
C SER A 32 -4.90 -17.47 -6.47
N TYR A 33 -6.04 -17.17 -7.10
CA TYR A 33 -7.16 -18.11 -7.22
C TYR A 33 -7.42 -18.44 -8.68
N SER A 34 -7.58 -19.72 -9.02
CA SER A 34 -8.15 -20.18 -10.29
C SER A 34 -9.58 -20.63 -10.02
N SER A 35 -10.53 -20.23 -10.85
CA SER A 35 -11.92 -20.68 -10.74
C SER A 35 -12.19 -21.63 -11.90
N ASP A 36 -12.50 -22.89 -11.59
CA ASP A 36 -12.75 -23.96 -12.55
C ASP A 36 -14.26 -24.08 -12.90
N GLU A 37 -15.00 -22.95 -12.89
CA GLU A 37 -16.41 -22.96 -13.28
C GLU A 37 -16.56 -23.33 -14.76
N PRO A 38 -17.27 -24.42 -15.11
CA PRO A 38 -17.45 -24.82 -16.50
C PRO A 38 -18.19 -23.73 -17.27
N GLY A 39 -17.54 -23.19 -18.32
CA GLY A 39 -18.09 -22.13 -19.19
C GLY A 39 -17.61 -20.70 -18.89
N LYS A 40 -16.90 -20.47 -17.78
CA LYS A 40 -16.12 -19.23 -17.56
C LYS A 40 -14.65 -19.57 -17.68
N GLY A 41 -13.97 -19.00 -18.67
CA GLY A 41 -12.55 -19.25 -18.90
C GLY A 41 -11.72 -19.09 -17.61
N ASN A 42 -10.71 -19.96 -17.46
CA ASN A 42 -9.79 -19.99 -16.33
C ASN A 42 -9.26 -18.58 -16.03
N TYR A 43 -9.85 -17.90 -15.06
CA TYR A 43 -9.42 -16.57 -14.66
C TYR A 43 -8.61 -16.67 -13.39
N ARG A 44 -7.50 -15.94 -13.35
CA ARG A 44 -6.66 -15.84 -12.15
C ARG A 44 -6.99 -14.57 -11.39
N VAL A 45 -7.48 -14.71 -10.17
CA VAL A 45 -7.42 -13.60 -9.20
C VAL A 45 -5.98 -13.44 -8.79
N ASN A 46 -5.46 -12.22 -8.74
CA ASN A 46 -4.19 -11.92 -8.09
C ASN A 46 -4.40 -10.76 -7.14
N ILE A 47 -4.07 -10.93 -5.87
CA ILE A 47 -4.09 -9.84 -4.86
C ILE A 47 -2.71 -9.77 -4.26
N SER A 48 -2.08 -8.59 -4.31
CA SER A 48 -0.83 -8.27 -3.66
C SER A 48 -1.06 -7.12 -2.70
N ILE A 49 -0.80 -7.35 -1.42
CA ILE A 49 -0.84 -6.33 -0.37
C ILE A 49 0.57 -6.13 0.16
N SER A 50 0.98 -4.88 0.35
CA SER A 50 2.20 -4.50 1.06
C SER A 50 1.84 -3.44 2.09
N ASN A 51 2.14 -3.72 3.34
CA ASN A 51 1.91 -2.82 4.46
C ASN A 51 3.25 -2.60 5.19
N THR A 52 3.81 -1.40 5.07
CA THR A 52 5.05 -0.96 5.75
C THR A 52 4.71 0.12 6.78
N GLU A 53 5.70 0.66 7.49
CA GLU A 53 5.46 1.73 8.48
C GLU A 53 4.81 2.97 7.83
N ASP A 54 5.35 3.42 6.68
CA ASP A 54 4.93 4.68 6.05
C ASP A 54 3.91 4.49 4.91
N MET A 55 3.74 3.28 4.40
CA MET A 55 3.00 3.06 3.16
C MET A 55 2.12 1.81 3.20
N TYR A 56 0.94 1.94 2.58
CA TYR A 56 0.10 0.80 2.25
C TYR A 56 -0.16 0.74 0.74
N THR A 57 -0.01 -0.45 0.15
CA THR A 57 -0.37 -0.70 -1.25
C THR A 57 -1.21 -1.96 -1.39
N LEU A 58 -2.26 -1.89 -2.21
CA LEU A 58 -3.05 -3.05 -2.62
C LEU A 58 -3.17 -3.04 -4.14
N LYS A 59 -2.75 -4.13 -4.77
CA LYS A 59 -2.89 -4.36 -6.21
C LYS A 59 -3.70 -5.62 -6.42
N ALA A 60 -4.83 -5.50 -7.10
CA ALA A 60 -5.67 -6.64 -7.39
C ALA A 60 -6.01 -6.74 -8.89
N SER A 61 -6.02 -7.96 -9.41
CA SER A 61 -6.52 -8.33 -10.74
C SER A 61 -7.61 -9.38 -10.57
N PHE A 62 -8.75 -9.19 -11.23
CA PHE A 62 -9.98 -9.96 -10.99
C PHE A 62 -10.90 -9.95 -12.24
N PRO A 63 -11.96 -10.79 -12.30
CA PRO A 63 -12.87 -10.81 -13.44
C PRO A 63 -13.48 -9.46 -13.69
N SER A 64 -13.51 -9.04 -14.95
CA SER A 64 -14.07 -7.74 -15.31
C SER A 64 -15.54 -7.55 -14.88
N SER A 65 -16.31 -8.65 -14.74
CA SER A 65 -17.68 -8.64 -14.22
C SER A 65 -17.80 -8.10 -12.79
N LYS A 66 -16.76 -8.22 -11.95
CA LYS A 66 -16.75 -7.72 -10.57
C LYS A 66 -16.48 -6.21 -10.48
N THR A 67 -16.02 -5.59 -11.57
CA THR A 67 -15.68 -4.15 -11.59
C THR A 67 -16.84 -3.26 -11.17
N GLY A 68 -18.08 -3.59 -11.59
CA GLY A 68 -19.27 -2.81 -11.23
C GLY A 68 -19.56 -2.83 -9.72
N LYS A 69 -19.59 -4.03 -9.12
CA LYS A 69 -19.79 -4.21 -7.67
C LYS A 69 -18.72 -3.48 -6.87
N LEU A 70 -17.45 -3.63 -7.26
CA LEU A 70 -16.34 -2.98 -6.57
C LEU A 70 -16.37 -1.45 -6.73
N LYS A 71 -16.81 -0.94 -7.88
CA LYS A 71 -16.98 0.50 -8.08
C LYS A 71 -18.03 1.08 -7.13
N GLN A 72 -19.15 0.38 -6.96
CA GLN A 72 -20.20 0.81 -6.04
C GLN A 72 -19.69 0.82 -4.60
N PHE A 73 -19.06 -0.27 -4.15
CA PHE A 73 -18.45 -0.35 -2.82
C PHE A 73 -17.47 0.81 -2.55
N LEU A 74 -16.56 1.11 -3.48
CA LEU A 74 -15.62 2.22 -3.30
C LEU A 74 -16.30 3.59 -3.25
N LYS A 75 -17.43 3.77 -3.95
CA LYS A 75 -18.19 5.03 -3.87
C LYS A 75 -18.88 5.21 -2.52
N ASP A 76 -19.37 4.12 -1.94
CA ASP A 76 -20.15 4.16 -0.71
C ASP A 76 -19.25 4.37 0.52
N HIS A 77 -17.97 3.99 0.43
CA HIS A 77 -17.03 4.04 1.55
C HIS A 77 -15.95 5.13 1.46
N LEU A 78 -15.65 5.69 0.27
CA LEU A 78 -14.61 6.72 0.12
C LEU A 78 -15.22 8.12 0.05
N THR A 79 -14.74 9.01 0.92
CA THR A 79 -15.24 10.38 1.07
C THR A 79 -14.84 11.36 -0.04
N PRO A 80 -13.67 11.26 -0.72
CA PRO A 80 -13.38 12.09 -1.88
C PRO A 80 -14.25 11.70 -3.07
N GLU A 81 -14.74 12.69 -3.80
CA GLU A 81 -15.49 12.42 -5.02
C GLU A 81 -14.64 11.67 -6.05
N MET A 82 -15.29 10.68 -6.67
CA MET A 82 -14.68 9.89 -7.74
C MET A 82 -14.52 10.75 -9.00
N THR A 83 -13.29 10.91 -9.45
CA THR A 83 -12.99 11.47 -10.78
C THR A 83 -12.91 10.36 -11.83
N LYS A 84 -13.35 10.64 -13.06
CA LYS A 84 -13.29 9.69 -14.19
C LYS A 84 -12.34 10.22 -15.25
N ASN A 85 -11.33 9.43 -15.59
CA ASN A 85 -10.44 9.70 -16.72
C ASN A 85 -10.45 8.50 -17.67
N GLY A 86 -11.08 8.66 -18.84
CA GLY A 86 -11.31 7.58 -19.79
C GLY A 86 -12.06 6.40 -19.16
N THR A 87 -11.38 5.24 -19.09
CA THR A 87 -11.91 3.99 -18.51
C THR A 87 -11.55 3.80 -17.02
N THR A 88 -10.84 4.75 -16.42
CA THR A 88 -10.37 4.66 -15.03
C THR A 88 -11.20 5.56 -14.12
N SER A 89 -11.70 5.00 -13.03
CA SER A 89 -12.31 5.73 -11.91
C SER A 89 -11.24 5.93 -10.83
N THR A 90 -11.06 7.16 -10.34
CA THR A 90 -10.01 7.51 -9.39
C THR A 90 -10.58 8.29 -8.21
N TRP A 91 -10.25 7.84 -6.99
CA TRP A 91 -10.45 8.58 -5.76
C TRP A 91 -9.08 9.04 -5.28
N LYS A 92 -8.97 10.32 -4.91
CA LYS A 92 -7.72 10.91 -4.45
C LYS A 92 -8.02 11.77 -3.23
N TYR A 93 -7.38 11.44 -2.12
CA TYR A 93 -7.41 12.24 -0.90
C TYR A 93 -6.09 12.99 -0.76
N ASN A 94 -6.19 14.30 -0.57
CA ASN A 94 -5.04 15.16 -0.35
C ASN A 94 -5.21 15.89 0.98
N THR A 95 -4.11 16.07 1.70
CA THR A 95 -4.04 16.92 2.88
C THR A 95 -2.80 17.80 2.79
N LYS A 96 -2.94 19.09 3.09
CA LYS A 96 -1.83 20.06 3.09
C LYS A 96 -0.98 20.09 1.80
N GLY A 97 -1.59 19.79 0.64
CA GLY A 97 -0.91 19.73 -0.65
C GLY A 97 -0.31 18.37 -1.01
N GLU A 98 -0.24 17.45 -0.06
CA GLU A 98 0.29 16.10 -0.23
C GLU A 98 -0.82 15.08 -0.45
N THR A 99 -0.47 13.97 -1.10
CA THR A 99 -1.44 12.91 -1.44
C THR A 99 -1.45 11.83 -0.38
N GLY A 100 -2.49 11.80 0.46
CA GLY A 100 -2.64 10.76 1.48
C GLY A 100 -3.04 9.41 0.88
N TYR A 101 -3.97 9.36 -0.07
CA TYR A 101 -4.21 8.13 -0.83
C TYR A 101 -4.69 8.36 -2.25
N VAL A 102 -4.49 7.33 -3.07
CA VAL A 102 -5.02 7.21 -4.42
C VAL A 102 -5.57 5.81 -4.64
N VAL A 103 -6.85 5.73 -5.00
CA VAL A 103 -7.51 4.49 -5.42
C VAL A 103 -7.85 4.59 -6.91
N LYS A 104 -7.31 3.68 -7.72
CA LYS A 104 -7.56 3.60 -9.17
C LYS A 104 -8.25 2.29 -9.51
N LEU A 105 -9.49 2.39 -9.98
CA LEU A 105 -10.27 1.27 -10.48
C LEU A 105 -10.41 1.34 -12.00
N LYS A 106 -10.02 0.27 -12.67
CA LYS A 106 -10.35 0.03 -14.08
C LYS A 106 -10.91 -1.38 -14.26
N ARG A 107 -11.34 -1.69 -15.48
CA ARG A 107 -11.92 -3.01 -15.82
C ARG A 107 -10.98 -4.15 -15.37
N GLY A 108 -11.42 -4.92 -14.37
CA GLY A 108 -10.70 -6.08 -13.82
C GLY A 108 -9.42 -5.77 -13.04
N LYS A 109 -9.16 -4.51 -12.66
CA LYS A 109 -7.94 -4.14 -11.92
C LYS A 109 -8.18 -3.01 -10.93
N LEU A 110 -7.71 -3.21 -9.70
CA LEU A 110 -7.67 -2.22 -8.62
C LEU A 110 -6.22 -1.93 -8.24
N ASN A 111 -5.89 -0.65 -8.06
CA ASN A 111 -4.62 -0.23 -7.48
C ASN A 111 -4.91 0.80 -6.39
N VAL A 112 -4.43 0.53 -5.19
CA VAL A 112 -4.49 1.39 -4.02
C VAL A 112 -3.07 1.74 -3.63
N PHE A 113 -2.85 3.01 -3.37
CA PHE A 113 -1.66 3.55 -2.74
C PHE A 113 -2.12 4.48 -1.62
N MET A 114 -1.52 4.33 -0.46
CA MET A 114 -1.73 5.20 0.70
C MET A 114 -0.38 5.53 1.31
N ASP A 115 -0.14 6.80 1.49
CA ASP A 115 0.96 7.36 2.25
C ASP A 115 0.44 7.69 3.65
N LYS A 116 0.89 6.91 4.64
CA LYS A 116 0.38 6.97 6.00
C LYS A 116 0.87 8.22 6.74
N GLU A 117 1.93 8.86 6.27
CA GLU A 117 2.40 10.14 6.85
C GLU A 117 1.39 11.26 6.62
N PHE A 118 0.56 11.14 5.56
CA PHE A 118 -0.44 12.13 5.16
C PHE A 118 -1.89 11.66 5.38
N VAL A 119 -2.10 10.65 6.21
CA VAL A 119 -3.42 10.13 6.59
C VAL A 119 -3.44 9.98 8.12
N SER A 120 -4.54 10.37 8.78
CA SER A 120 -4.67 10.17 10.22
C SER A 120 -4.66 8.68 10.56
N ALA A 121 -4.09 8.31 11.71
CA ALA A 121 -4.00 6.91 12.14
C ALA A 121 -5.36 6.20 12.10
N ASP A 122 -6.42 6.84 12.61
CA ASP A 122 -7.79 6.31 12.58
C ASP A 122 -8.27 6.01 11.14
N LEU A 123 -7.98 6.90 10.19
CA LEU A 123 -8.36 6.71 8.78
C LEU A 123 -7.50 5.65 8.09
N VAL A 124 -6.24 5.47 8.51
CA VAL A 124 -5.40 4.37 8.02
C VAL A 124 -6.01 3.03 8.42
N GLU A 125 -6.43 2.88 9.67
CA GLU A 125 -7.07 1.65 10.17
C GLU A 125 -8.39 1.38 9.44
N ASP A 126 -9.29 2.36 9.36
CA ASP A 126 -10.57 2.25 8.64
C ASP A 126 -10.38 1.84 7.17
N LEU A 127 -9.39 2.43 6.50
CA LEU A 127 -9.09 2.11 5.10
C LEU A 127 -8.50 0.71 4.95
N ILE A 128 -7.62 0.27 5.86
CA ILE A 128 -7.03 -1.08 5.82
C ILE A 128 -8.11 -2.15 6.03
N ASP A 129 -9.03 -1.92 6.94
CA ASP A 129 -10.16 -2.83 7.19
C ASP A 129 -11.08 -2.90 5.97
N MET A 130 -11.47 -1.74 5.42
CA MET A 130 -12.25 -1.66 4.18
C MET A 130 -11.53 -2.35 3.00
N PHE A 131 -10.21 -2.20 2.85
CA PHE A 131 -9.44 -2.87 1.80
C PHE A 131 -9.33 -4.39 2.02
N SER A 132 -9.47 -4.85 3.26
CA SER A 132 -9.58 -6.28 3.57
C SER A 132 -10.91 -6.86 3.07
N ASP A 133 -12.02 -6.12 3.17
CA ASP A 133 -13.32 -6.54 2.64
C ASP A 133 -13.34 -6.68 1.10
N ILE A 134 -12.53 -5.88 0.40
CA ILE A 134 -12.38 -5.99 -1.06
C ILE A 134 -11.90 -7.39 -1.45
N LYS A 135 -11.07 -8.04 -0.62
CA LYS A 135 -10.62 -9.42 -0.84
C LYS A 135 -11.81 -10.37 -0.93
N GLU A 136 -12.80 -10.22 -0.07
CA GLU A 136 -13.99 -11.07 -0.04
C GLU A 136 -14.91 -10.77 -1.23
N ILE A 137 -15.05 -9.51 -1.64
CA ILE A 137 -15.79 -9.12 -2.85
C ILE A 137 -15.18 -9.72 -4.13
N ILE A 138 -13.85 -9.82 -4.19
CA ILE A 138 -13.12 -10.36 -5.34
C ILE A 138 -13.18 -11.90 -5.39
N LYS A 139 -13.28 -12.57 -4.23
CA LYS A 139 -13.35 -14.03 -4.11
C LYS A 139 -14.74 -14.60 -4.44
N GLN A 140 -15.82 -13.95 -3.99
CA GLN A 140 -17.20 -14.27 -4.38
C GLN A 140 -17.38 -14.03 -5.88
#